data_AF-A0A5C3NPA6-F1
#
_entry.id   AF-A0A5C3NPA6-F1
#
_cell.length_a   1.000
_cell.length_b   1.000
_cell.length_c   1.000
_cell.angle_alpha   90.00
_cell.angle_beta   90.00
_cell.angle_gamma   90.00
#
_symmetry.space_group_name_H-M   'P 1'
#
loop_
_entity.id
_entity.type
_entity.pdbx_description
1 polymer ?
#
loop_
_entity_poly.entity_id
_entity_poly.type
_entity_poly.pdbx_seq_one_letter_code
_entity_poly.pdbx_strand_id
1 'polypeptide(L)'
;FRCFDCYHAEVVCRPCIVLEHIHNPFHRVEAWHNSLRFWERQYVGMFDDFVIHLGHGGEPCNRQWNERQMTITHEHGIVPMKVRFCACPVGEDGKPLPDYIQLLRFGLFPGSWSEPRSAYTINGLRDYDLLSAQCQISA
;
A
#
# COMPACT_ATOMS: atom_id res chain seq x y z
N PHE A 1 -11.33 -11.90 10.18
CA PHE A 1 -10.71 -11.51 8.91
C PHE A 1 -9.84 -12.65 8.42
N ARG A 2 -9.61 -12.78 7.12
CA ARG A 2 -8.57 -13.65 6.57
C ARG A 2 -7.95 -12.97 5.35
N CYS A 3 -6.69 -13.27 5.06
CA CYS A 3 -6.10 -12.84 3.79
C CYS A 3 -6.71 -13.64 2.65
N PHE A 4 -7.04 -12.98 1.54
CA PHE A 4 -7.53 -13.63 0.32
C PHE A 4 -6.39 -14.09 -0.58
N ASP A 5 -5.27 -13.35 -0.58
CA ASP A 5 -4.16 -13.59 -1.50
C ASP A 5 -3.08 -14.53 -0.92
N CYS A 6 -2.98 -14.66 0.41
CA CYS A 6 -2.04 -15.60 1.05
C CYS A 6 -2.56 -17.04 1.04
N TYR A 7 -1.65 -17.99 0.76
CA TYR A 7 -1.90 -19.40 0.96
C TYR A 7 -1.99 -19.74 2.45
N HIS A 8 -2.90 -20.65 2.81
CA HIS A 8 -3.11 -21.11 4.19
C HIS A 8 -3.41 -20.00 5.21
N ALA A 9 -4.02 -18.89 4.77
CA ALA A 9 -4.40 -17.80 5.67
C ALA A 9 -5.46 -18.24 6.70
N GLU A 10 -5.12 -18.08 7.98
CA GLU A 10 -6.04 -18.36 9.08
C GLU A 10 -7.07 -17.24 9.27
N VAL A 11 -8.17 -17.54 9.99
CA VAL A 11 -9.14 -16.53 10.39
C VAL A 11 -8.66 -15.86 11.67
N VAL A 12 -8.35 -14.57 11.58
CA VAL A 12 -7.78 -13.78 12.67
C VAL A 12 -8.62 -12.53 12.99
N CYS A 13 -8.34 -11.88 14.11
CA CYS A 13 -8.98 -10.62 14.50
C CYS A 13 -8.44 -9.42 13.69
N ARG A 14 -9.06 -8.24 13.85
CA ARG A 14 -8.65 -7.01 13.13
C ARG A 14 -7.20 -6.56 13.43
N PRO A 15 -6.75 -6.52 14.69
CA PRO A 15 -5.35 -6.21 14.97
C PRO A 15 -4.37 -7.19 14.30
N CYS A 16 -4.65 -8.49 14.33
CA CYS A 16 -3.77 -9.49 13.72
C CYS A 16 -3.69 -9.34 12.20
N ILE A 17 -4.82 -9.14 11.50
CA ILE A 17 -4.78 -8.97 10.05
C ILE A 17 -4.02 -7.70 9.64
N VAL A 18 -4.15 -6.61 10.41
CA VAL A 18 -3.37 -5.38 10.17
C VAL A 18 -1.87 -5.65 10.35
N LEU A 19 -1.48 -6.32 11.43
CA LEU A 19 -0.07 -6.66 11.69
C LEU A 19 0.55 -7.58 10.63
N GLU A 20 -0.18 -8.59 10.16
CA GLU A 20 0.30 -9.50 9.11
C GLU A 20 0.52 -8.79 7.76
N HIS A 21 -0.16 -7.66 7.53
CA HIS A 21 -0.17 -6.96 6.24
C HIS A 21 0.73 -5.72 6.21
N ILE A 22 1.52 -5.44 7.26
CA ILE A 22 2.47 -4.30 7.26
C ILE A 22 3.47 -4.38 6.09
N HIS A 23 3.86 -5.60 5.71
CA HIS A 23 4.79 -5.85 4.60
C HIS A 23 4.09 -6.20 3.28
N ASN A 24 2.79 -6.50 3.31
CA ASN A 24 2.00 -6.86 2.14
C ASN A 24 0.70 -6.05 2.11
N PRO A 25 0.79 -4.70 2.06
CA PRO A 25 -0.35 -3.81 2.29
C PRO A 25 -1.42 -3.86 1.19
N PHE A 26 -1.08 -4.42 0.01
CA PHE A 26 -1.95 -4.48 -1.16
C PHE A 26 -2.71 -5.81 -1.30
N HIS A 27 -2.45 -6.78 -0.42
CA HIS A 27 -3.27 -7.99 -0.39
C HIS A 27 -4.71 -7.64 -0.02
N ARG A 28 -5.63 -8.31 -0.70
CA ARG A 28 -7.06 -8.29 -0.40
C ARG A 28 -7.31 -9.14 0.84
N VAL A 29 -8.24 -8.68 1.66
CA VAL A 29 -8.71 -9.40 2.84
C VAL A 29 -10.20 -9.64 2.75
N GLU A 30 -10.67 -10.60 3.54
CA GLU A 30 -12.09 -10.88 3.67
C GLU A 30 -12.55 -10.72 5.12
N ALA A 31 -13.64 -10.01 5.30
CA ALA A 31 -14.35 -9.88 6.56
C ALA A 31 -15.57 -10.81 6.56
N TRP A 32 -15.81 -11.51 7.67
CA TRP A 32 -17.00 -12.34 7.79
C TRP A 32 -18.20 -11.46 8.12
N HIS A 33 -19.18 -11.42 7.22
CA HIS A 33 -20.39 -10.64 7.42
C HIS A 33 -21.44 -11.47 8.17
N ASN A 34 -21.53 -11.26 9.49
CA ASN A 34 -22.31 -12.13 10.39
C ASN A 34 -23.79 -12.29 10.03
N SER A 35 -24.48 -11.21 9.63
CA SER A 35 -25.92 -11.25 9.34
C SER A 35 -26.24 -11.87 7.97
N LEU A 36 -25.39 -11.64 6.98
CA LEU A 36 -25.58 -12.08 5.60
C LEU A 36 -24.84 -13.40 5.30
N ARG A 37 -24.04 -13.90 6.26
CA ARG A 37 -23.37 -15.21 6.23
C ARG A 37 -22.46 -15.42 5.01
N PHE A 38 -21.72 -14.39 4.62
CA PHE A 38 -20.73 -14.49 3.54
C PHE A 38 -19.43 -13.74 3.87
N TRP A 39 -18.38 -14.03 3.11
CA TRP A 39 -17.10 -13.33 3.15
C TRP A 39 -17.13 -12.11 2.23
N GLU A 40 -17.06 -10.92 2.82
CA GLU A 40 -17.00 -9.67 2.07
C GLU A 40 -15.56 -9.28 1.80
N ARG A 41 -15.23 -8.97 0.54
CA ARG A 41 -13.89 -8.56 0.14
C ARG A 41 -13.63 -7.10 0.49
N GLN A 42 -12.49 -6.84 1.11
CA GLN A 42 -12.06 -5.52 1.57
C GLN A 42 -10.54 -5.37 1.38
N TYR A 43 -10.02 -4.17 1.62
CA TYR A 43 -8.58 -3.87 1.61
C TYR A 43 -8.15 -3.39 2.98
N VAL A 44 -7.02 -3.89 3.49
CA VAL A 44 -6.48 -3.45 4.79
C VAL A 44 -6.20 -1.95 4.79
N GLY A 45 -5.82 -1.39 3.64
CA GLY A 45 -5.63 0.05 3.44
C GLY A 45 -6.83 0.94 3.78
N MET A 46 -8.04 0.40 3.75
CA MET A 46 -9.26 1.13 4.10
C MET A 46 -9.55 1.13 5.60
N PHE A 47 -8.76 0.40 6.40
CA PHE A 47 -8.95 0.37 7.83
C PHE A 47 -8.34 1.64 8.48
N ASP A 48 -9.11 2.27 9.37
CA ASP A 48 -8.67 3.50 10.04
C ASP A 48 -7.36 3.36 10.84
N ASP A 49 -7.06 2.15 11.30
CA ASP A 49 -5.88 1.78 12.10
C ASP A 49 -4.72 1.23 11.25
N PHE A 50 -4.84 1.25 9.91
CA PHE A 50 -3.76 0.84 9.03
C PHE A 50 -3.06 2.05 8.40
N VAL A 51 -1.72 2.06 8.48
CA VAL A 51 -0.87 3.09 7.90
C VAL A 51 0.35 2.43 7.28
N ILE A 52 0.65 2.78 6.03
CA ILE A 52 1.91 2.39 5.39
C ILE A 52 3.00 3.31 5.94
N HIS A 53 3.91 2.75 6.74
CA HIS A 53 5.08 3.47 7.20
C HIS A 53 6.23 3.31 6.21
N LEU A 54 6.68 4.42 5.63
CA LEU A 54 7.83 4.41 4.72
C LEU A 54 9.13 4.45 5.54
N GLY A 55 10.06 3.55 5.21
CA GLY A 55 11.30 3.37 5.96
C GLY A 55 11.13 2.50 7.21
N HIS A 56 12.16 2.44 8.05
CA HIS A 56 12.17 1.71 9.34
C HIS A 56 11.63 0.26 9.31
N GLY A 57 11.70 -0.41 8.17
CA GLY A 57 11.16 -1.77 8.03
C GLY A 57 9.65 -1.85 8.24
N GLY A 58 8.89 -0.77 8.03
CA GLY A 58 7.44 -0.74 8.27
C GLY A 58 7.04 -0.27 9.68
N GLU A 59 8.01 0.07 10.54
CA GLU A 59 7.74 0.68 11.84
C GLU A 59 7.49 2.20 11.73
N PRO A 60 6.68 2.79 12.63
CA PRO A 60 6.43 4.22 12.63
C PRO A 60 7.70 5.04 12.90
N CYS A 61 7.91 6.08 12.10
CA CYS A 61 9.01 7.01 12.32
C CYS A 61 8.75 7.90 13.56
N ASN A 62 9.62 7.86 14.57
CA ASN A 62 9.48 8.68 15.79
C ASN A 62 9.60 10.20 15.56
N ARG A 63 10.10 10.62 14.39
CA ARG A 63 10.28 12.04 14.04
C ARG A 63 9.09 12.65 13.31
N GLN A 64 8.14 11.83 12.84
CA GLN A 64 7.00 12.29 12.07
C GLN A 64 5.75 11.52 12.45
N TRP A 65 4.70 12.26 12.77
CA TRP A 65 3.43 11.70 13.25
C TRP A 65 2.29 11.90 12.26
N ASN A 66 2.50 12.78 11.27
CA ASN A 66 1.49 13.10 10.27
C ASN A 66 1.39 12.00 9.23
N GLU A 67 0.14 11.61 8.95
CA GLU A 67 -0.24 10.70 7.89
C GLU A 67 -0.77 11.50 6.71
N ARG A 68 -0.44 11.08 5.50
CA ARG A 68 -0.97 11.63 4.26
C ARG A 68 -1.94 10.61 3.66
N GLN A 69 -3.17 11.04 3.39
CA GLN A 69 -4.09 10.27 2.56
C GLN A 69 -3.59 10.28 1.12
N MET A 70 -3.39 9.11 0.54
CA MET A 70 -2.93 8.92 -0.83
C MET A 70 -3.82 7.94 -1.57
N THR A 71 -4.02 8.17 -2.86
CA THR A 71 -4.68 7.20 -3.74
C THR A 71 -3.63 6.26 -4.33
N ILE A 72 -3.65 4.99 -3.92
CA ILE A 72 -2.71 3.99 -4.42
C ILE A 72 -3.41 3.09 -5.44
N THR A 73 -2.84 3.04 -6.64
CA THR A 73 -3.28 2.14 -7.71
C THR A 73 -2.39 0.91 -7.73
N HIS A 74 -2.99 -0.26 -7.62
CA HIS A 74 -2.30 -1.55 -7.68
C HIS A 74 -3.08 -2.54 -8.56
N GLU A 75 -2.50 -3.72 -8.78
CA GLU A 75 -3.02 -4.80 -9.63
C GLU A 75 -4.46 -5.27 -9.32
N HIS A 76 -5.03 -4.89 -8.18
CA HIS A 76 -6.38 -5.30 -7.80
C HIS A 76 -7.38 -4.14 -7.71
N GLY A 77 -6.93 -2.89 -7.80
CA GLY A 77 -7.81 -1.74 -7.73
C GLY A 77 -7.11 -0.42 -7.40
N ILE A 78 -7.95 0.59 -7.13
CA ILE A 78 -7.55 1.94 -6.78
C ILE A 78 -8.13 2.22 -5.39
N VAL A 79 -7.26 2.35 -4.39
CA VAL A 79 -7.67 2.38 -2.98
C VAL A 79 -7.05 3.59 -2.27
N PRO A 80 -7.83 4.36 -1.49
CA PRO A 80 -7.27 5.37 -0.60
C PRO A 80 -6.56 4.68 0.58
N MET A 81 -5.31 5.08 0.84
CA MET A 81 -4.50 4.53 1.92
C MET A 81 -3.76 5.65 2.66
N LYS A 82 -3.58 5.48 3.97
CA LYS A 82 -2.77 6.37 4.79
C LYS A 82 -1.30 6.00 4.66
N VAL A 83 -0.46 6.98 4.35
CA VAL A 83 0.99 6.81 4.22
C VAL A 83 1.69 7.77 5.17
N ARG A 84 2.67 7.27 5.92
CA ARG A 84 3.54 8.08 6.78
C ARG A 84 4.95 8.09 6.23
N PHE A 85 5.41 9.28 5.85
CA PHE A 85 6.77 9.50 5.36
C PHE A 85 7.77 9.54 6.52
N CYS A 86 8.97 9.03 6.29
CA CYS A 86 10.09 9.11 7.23
C CYS A 86 10.68 10.53 7.22
N ALA A 87 10.90 11.10 8.40
CA ALA A 87 11.58 12.39 8.59
C ALA A 87 12.98 12.22 9.24
N CYS A 88 13.57 11.03 9.17
CA CYS A 88 14.93 10.82 9.65
C CYS A 88 15.94 11.50 8.74
N PRO A 89 16.94 12.21 9.30
CA PRO A 89 17.99 12.84 8.52
C PRO A 89 18.82 11.76 7.83
N VAL A 90 19.17 12.00 6.57
CA VAL A 90 20.03 11.12 5.77
C VAL A 90 21.16 11.94 5.19
N GLY A 91 22.40 11.46 5.33
CA GLY A 91 23.59 12.15 4.84
C GLY A 91 24.02 13.35 5.70
N GLU A 92 25.01 14.08 5.21
CA GLU A 92 25.66 15.19 5.92
C GLU A 92 24.77 16.44 6.01
N ASP A 93 23.86 16.64 5.05
CA ASP A 93 22.96 17.79 4.99
C ASP A 93 21.89 17.81 6.09
N GLY A 94 21.73 16.72 6.84
CA GLY A 94 20.76 16.60 7.94
C GLY A 94 19.30 16.65 7.50
N LYS A 95 19.01 16.56 6.20
CA LYS A 95 17.65 16.59 5.65
C LYS A 95 17.07 15.18 5.49
N PRO A 96 15.74 15.02 5.62
CA PRO A 96 15.10 13.76 5.28
C PRO A 96 15.15 13.51 3.77
N LEU A 97 15.03 12.24 3.38
CA LEU A 97 14.91 11.87 1.97
C LEU A 97 13.64 12.48 1.36
N PRO A 98 13.68 12.97 0.11
CA PRO A 98 12.49 13.45 -0.57
C PRO A 98 11.39 12.38 -0.66
N ASP A 99 10.13 12.80 -0.52
CA ASP A 99 8.94 11.94 -0.51
C ASP A 99 8.90 10.96 -1.70
N TYR A 100 9.18 11.44 -2.91
CA TYR A 100 9.17 10.62 -4.11
C TYR A 100 10.23 9.50 -4.08
N ILE A 101 11.41 9.76 -3.50
CA ILE A 101 12.45 8.73 -3.32
C ILE A 101 12.01 7.68 -2.31
N GLN A 102 11.31 8.09 -1.24
CA GLN A 102 10.80 7.14 -0.25
C GLN A 102 9.77 6.20 -0.85
N LEU A 103 8.86 6.72 -1.68
CA LEU A 103 7.89 5.91 -2.44
C LEU A 103 8.60 4.94 -3.39
N LEU A 104 9.58 5.43 -4.16
CA LEU A 104 10.34 4.59 -5.10
C LEU A 104 11.08 3.46 -4.37
N ARG A 105 11.68 3.74 -3.21
CA ARG A 105 12.35 2.71 -2.37
C ARG A 105 11.37 1.68 -1.82
N PHE A 106 10.13 2.07 -1.57
CA PHE A 106 9.07 1.15 -1.17
C PHE A 106 8.56 0.28 -2.34
N GLY A 107 8.83 0.68 -3.59
CA GLY A 107 8.29 0.00 -4.78
C GLY A 107 7.02 0.64 -5.33
N LEU A 108 6.79 1.92 -4.99
CA LEU A 108 5.70 2.74 -5.52
C LEU A 108 6.24 3.82 -6.44
N PHE A 109 5.70 3.89 -7.65
CA PHE A 109 5.97 4.99 -8.56
C PHE A 109 5.10 6.20 -8.20
N PRO A 110 5.68 7.39 -7.94
CA PRO A 110 4.92 8.56 -7.52
C PRO A 110 4.13 9.17 -8.68
N GLY A 111 2.92 9.65 -8.43
CA GLY A 111 2.13 10.39 -9.41
C GLY A 111 2.60 11.83 -9.65
N SER A 112 3.40 12.39 -8.74
CA SER A 112 4.05 13.69 -8.88
C SER A 112 5.38 13.73 -8.09
N TRP A 113 6.29 14.61 -8.49
CA TRP A 113 7.64 14.68 -7.90
C TRP A 113 7.73 15.61 -6.68
N SER A 114 6.84 16.60 -6.57
CA SER A 114 6.87 17.62 -5.52
C SER A 114 6.11 17.18 -4.27
N GLU A 115 4.81 16.95 -4.39
CA GLU A 115 3.93 16.50 -3.31
C GLU A 115 3.02 15.37 -3.82
N PRO A 116 3.48 14.11 -3.77
CA PRO A 116 2.71 12.98 -4.29
C PRO A 116 1.45 12.76 -3.44
N ARG A 117 0.30 12.78 -4.12
CA ARG A 117 -1.02 12.40 -3.58
C ARG A 117 -1.57 11.10 -4.19
N SER A 118 -0.94 10.64 -5.25
CA SER A 118 -1.19 9.32 -5.83
C SER A 118 0.13 8.59 -6.06
N ALA A 119 0.06 7.27 -6.05
CA ALA A 119 1.18 6.41 -6.37
C ALA A 119 0.69 5.11 -7.02
N TYR A 120 1.57 4.44 -7.76
CA TYR A 120 1.26 3.26 -8.55
C TYR A 120 2.22 2.12 -8.18
N THR A 121 1.74 0.89 -8.03
CA THR A 121 2.66 -0.25 -7.88
C THR A 121 3.41 -0.47 -9.18
N ILE A 122 4.70 -0.83 -9.07
CA ILE A 122 5.50 -1.14 -10.27
C ILE A 122 4.91 -2.32 -11.04
N ASN A 123 4.35 -3.31 -10.35
CA ASN A 123 3.66 -4.44 -10.99
C ASN A 123 2.42 -3.96 -11.75
N GLY A 124 1.58 -3.12 -11.16
CA GLY A 124 0.43 -2.54 -11.87
C GLY A 124 0.83 -1.75 -13.13
N LEU A 125 1.94 -1.02 -13.08
CA LEU A 125 2.48 -0.32 -14.27
C LEU A 125 2.99 -1.29 -15.35
N ARG A 126 3.63 -2.40 -14.96
CA ARG A 126 4.09 -3.44 -15.90
C ARG A 126 2.91 -4.15 -16.57
N ASP A 127 1.89 -4.50 -15.80
CA ASP A 127 0.69 -5.14 -16.33
C ASP A 127 -0.01 -4.24 -17.35
N TYR A 128 -0.09 -2.94 -17.06
CA TYR A 128 -0.64 -1.95 -18.00
C TYR A 128 0.16 -1.87 -19.31
N ASP A 129 1.50 -1.85 -19.23
CA ASP A 129 2.37 -1.79 -20.41
C ASP A 129 2.20 -3.04 -21.29
N LEU A 130 2.20 -4.23 -20.68
CA LEU A 130 1.99 -5.50 -21.38
C LEU A 130 0.62 -5.58 -22.06
N LEU A 131 -0.44 -5.22 -21.36
CA LEU A 131 -1.81 -5.22 -21.90
C LEU A 131 -1.97 -4.19 -23.03
N SER A 132 -1.33 -3.03 -22.91
CA SER A 132 -1.34 -2.00 -23.94
C SER A 132 -0.57 -2.41 -25.19
N ALA A 133 0.52 -3.16 -25.06
CA ALA A 133 1.23 -3.71 -26.21
C ALA A 133 0.39 -4.80 -26.91
N GLN A 134 -0.28 -5.66 -26.15
CA GLN A 134 -1.13 -6.74 -26.70
C GLN A 134 -2.35 -6.21 -27.46
N CYS A 135 -2.98 -5.12 -26.99
CA CYS A 135 -4.17 -4.57 -27.64
C CYS A 135 -3.88 -3.95 -29.02
N GLN A 136 -2.60 -3.72 -29.34
CA GLN A 136 -2.15 -3.22 -30.64
C GLN A 136 -1.87 -4.34 -31.65
N ILE A 137 -1.95 -5.61 -31.26
CA ILE A 137 -1.76 -6.75 -32.16
C ILE A 137 -3.13 -7.10 -32.77
N SER A 138 -3.33 -6.76 -34.03
CA SER A 138 -4.47 -7.25 -34.83
C SER A 138 -4.28 -8.73 -35.16
N ALA A 139 -5.36 -9.52 -35.02
CA ALA A 139 -5.40 -10.95 -35.34
C ALA A 139 -5.02 -11.28 -36.79
#